data_AF-A0A3E1DD38-F1
#
_entry.id   AF-A0A3E1DD38-F1
#
_cell.length_a   1.000
_cell.length_b   1.000
_cell.length_c   1.000
_cell.angle_alpha   90.00
_cell.angle_beta   90.00
_cell.angle_gamma   90.00
#
_symmetry.space_group_name_H-M   'P 1'
#
loop_
_entity.id
_entity.type
_entity.pdbx_description
1 polymer ?
#
loop_
_entity_poly.entity_id
_entity_poly.type
_entity_poly.pdbx_seq_one_letter_code
_entity_poly.pdbx_strand_id
1 'polypeptide(L)' 'MVVDQGLSITQAVKDTNIGRTAVSCWIEQYRAEQLGQTGIGKPITAKQQRIRQLETENRRLRFDNELLKKASAFFARELR' A
#
# COMPACT_ATOMS: atom_id res chain seq x y z
N MET A 1 -2.56 8.74 -15.60
CA MET A 1 -2.85 9.77 -14.58
C MET A 1 -2.73 11.17 -15.21
N VAL A 2 -3.34 12.21 -14.64
CA VAL A 2 -3.27 13.62 -15.14
C VAL A 2 -1.85 14.06 -15.49
N VAL A 3 -0.86 13.66 -14.68
CA VAL A 3 0.57 13.97 -14.90
C VAL A 3 1.18 13.25 -16.09
N ASP A 4 0.70 12.06 -16.44
CA ASP A 4 1.17 11.31 -17.62
C ASP A 4 0.55 11.88 -18.91
N GLN A 5 -0.56 12.62 -18.79
CA GLN A 5 -1.26 13.27 -19.90
C GLN A 5 -0.74 14.69 -20.17
N GLY A 6 0.28 15.16 -19.43
CA GLY A 6 0.83 16.51 -19.56
C GLY A 6 -0.10 17.63 -19.11
N LEU A 7 -1.20 17.31 -18.42
CA LEU A 7 -2.19 18.28 -17.96
C LEU A 7 -1.72 19.02 -16.71
N SER A 8 -1.98 20.32 -16.66
CA SER A 8 -1.70 21.14 -15.46
C SER A 8 -2.68 20.84 -14.33
N ILE A 9 -2.25 21.06 -13.08
CA ILE A 9 -3.11 20.89 -11.89
C ILE A 9 -4.38 21.75 -12.02
N THR A 10 -4.24 22.98 -12.52
CA THR A 10 -5.36 23.91 -12.72
C THR A 10 -6.38 23.36 -13.73
N GLN A 11 -5.90 22.73 -14.80
CA GLN A 11 -6.78 22.10 -15.79
C GLN A 11 -7.49 20.88 -15.21
N ALA A 12 -6.76 20.03 -14.48
CA ALA A 12 -7.34 18.87 -13.82
C ALA A 12 -8.41 19.22 -12.79
N VAL A 13 -8.21 20.30 -12.02
CA VAL A 13 -9.22 20.81 -11.08
C VAL A 13 -10.48 21.26 -11.82
N LYS A 14 -10.33 21.94 -12.96
CA LYS A 14 -11.48 22.37 -13.79
C LYS A 14 -12.23 21.18 -14.39
N ASP A 15 -11.50 20.17 -14.89
CA ASP A 15 -12.11 19.04 -15.60
C ASP A 15 -12.76 18.03 -14.65
N THR A 16 -12.24 17.90 -13.42
CA THR A 16 -12.72 16.90 -12.45
C THR A 16 -13.58 17.48 -11.34
N ASN A 17 -13.62 18.81 -11.19
CA ASN A 17 -14.26 19.52 -10.08
C ASN A 17 -13.75 19.05 -8.70
N ILE A 18 -12.53 18.50 -8.63
CA ILE A 18 -11.88 18.05 -7.39
C ILE A 18 -11.02 19.19 -6.85
N GLY A 19 -11.05 19.41 -5.54
CA GLY A 19 -10.26 20.45 -4.89
C GLY A 19 -8.76 20.32 -5.17
N ARG A 20 -8.09 21.45 -5.42
CA ARG A 20 -6.66 21.52 -5.77
C ARG A 20 -5.75 20.73 -4.82
N THR A 21 -6.01 20.80 -3.52
CA THR A 21 -5.21 20.10 -2.50
C THR A 21 -5.26 18.58 -2.69
N ALA A 22 -6.44 18.01 -2.94
CA ALA A 22 -6.57 16.57 -3.14
C ALA A 22 -5.83 16.10 -4.42
N VAL A 23 -5.94 16.87 -5.51
CA VAL A 23 -5.21 16.60 -6.75
C VAL A 23 -3.70 16.64 -6.52
N SER A 24 -3.19 17.65 -5.82
CA SER A 24 -1.76 17.76 -5.47
C SER A 24 -1.28 16.55 -4.64
N CYS A 25 -2.02 16.17 -3.60
CA CYS A 25 -1.65 15.03 -2.75
C CYS A 25 -1.60 13.71 -3.53
N TRP A 26 -2.55 13.48 -4.43
CA TRP A 26 -2.53 12.28 -5.28
C TRP A 26 -1.37 12.28 -6.25
N ILE A 27 -1.02 13.44 -6.84
CA ILE A 27 0.15 13.59 -7.71
C ILE A 27 1.44 13.25 -6.96
N GLU A 28 1.63 13.82 -5.78
CA GLU A 28 2.80 13.52 -4.94
C GLU A 28 2.88 12.04 -4.61
N GLN A 29 1.75 11.44 -4.21
CA GLN A 29 1.68 10.03 -3.92
C GLN A 29 2.02 9.16 -5.14
N TYR A 30 1.45 9.46 -6.31
CA TYR A 30 1.76 8.71 -7.52
C TYR A 30 3.24 8.81 -7.90
N ARG A 31 3.84 10.00 -7.80
CA ARG A 31 5.28 10.18 -8.04
C ARG A 31 6.13 9.35 -7.07
N ALA A 32 5.75 9.31 -5.79
CA ALA A 32 6.41 8.46 -4.81
C ALA A 32 6.29 6.96 -5.18
N GLU A 33 5.10 6.51 -5.57
CA GLU A 33 4.87 5.12 -5.97
C GLU A 33 5.64 4.72 -7.24
N GLN A 34 5.80 5.64 -8.19
CA GLN A 34 6.63 5.42 -9.39
C GLN A 34 8.12 5.24 -9.04
N LEU A 35 8.58 5.88 -7.97
CA LEU A 35 9.93 5.68 -7.40
C LEU A 35 10.00 4.44 -6.49
N GLY A 36 8.92 3.67 -6.36
CA GLY A 36 8.84 2.50 -5.49
C GLY A 36 8.71 2.84 -4.01
N GLN A 37 8.43 4.10 -3.66
CA GLN A 37 8.21 4.52 -2.29
C GLN A 37 6.74 4.32 -1.90
N THR A 38 6.51 4.02 -0.63
CA THR A 38 5.16 3.97 -0.06
C THR A 38 4.66 5.39 0.14
N GLY A 39 3.60 5.78 -0.58
CA GLY A 39 2.89 7.03 -0.29
C GLY A 39 2.20 7.02 1.06
N ILE A 40 1.82 8.21 1.55
CA ILE A 40 1.11 8.41 2.83
C ILE A 40 -0.29 7.77 2.80
N GLY A 41 -0.92 7.69 1.62
CA GLY A 41 -2.29 7.23 1.44
C GLY A 41 -2.44 5.77 1.00
N LYS A 42 -3.63 5.46 0.47
CA LYS A 42 -3.92 4.15 -0.14
C LYS A 42 -3.21 4.04 -1.49
N PRO A 43 -2.52 2.93 -1.79
CA PRO A 43 -1.78 2.77 -3.02
C PRO A 43 -2.65 3.04 -4.27
N ILE A 44 -2.17 3.89 -5.15
CA ILE A 44 -2.87 4.30 -6.37
C ILE A 44 -2.50 3.36 -7.53
N THR A 45 -1.24 2.96 -7.63
CA THR A 45 -0.72 2.06 -8.66
C THR A 45 -1.00 0.60 -8.32
N ALA A 46 -1.35 -0.20 -9.33
CA ALA A 46 -1.62 -1.63 -9.16
C ALA A 46 -0.42 -2.39 -8.57
N LYS A 47 0.80 -1.99 -8.94
CA LYS A 47 2.04 -2.55 -8.38
C LYS A 47 2.10 -2.32 -6.87
N GLN A 48 1.89 -1.08 -6.40
CA GLN A 48 1.96 -0.77 -4.98
C GLN A 48 0.78 -1.37 -4.19
N GLN A 49 -0.39 -1.49 -4.81
CA GLN A 49 -1.52 -2.24 -4.24
C GLN A 49 -1.15 -3.71 -4.00
N ARG A 50 -0.53 -4.36 -4.99
CA ARG A 50 -0.08 -5.74 -4.87
C ARG A 50 1.00 -5.92 -3.80
N ILE A 51 1.96 -4.99 -3.73
CA ILE A 51 2.99 -4.98 -2.67
C ILE A 51 2.32 -4.95 -1.29
N ARG A 52 1.39 -4.01 -1.06
CA ARG A 52 0.69 -3.89 0.22
C ARG A 52 -0.13 -5.14 0.57
N GLN A 53 -0.77 -5.76 -0.42
CA GLN A 53 -1.49 -7.00 -0.23
C GLN A 53 -0.55 -8.13 0.22
N LEU A 54 0.57 -8.29 -0.47
CA LEU A 54 1.59 -9.29 -0.15
C LEU A 54 2.22 -9.06 1.21
N GLU A 55 2.51 -7.81 1.59
CA GLU A 55 3.04 -7.49 2.92
C GLU A 55 2.05 -7.87 4.04
N THR A 56 0.76 -7.62 3.80
CA THR A 56 -0.31 -7.97 4.75
C THR A 56 -0.42 -9.48 4.89
N GLU A 57 -0.42 -10.21 3.77
CA GLU A 57 -0.44 -11.68 3.76
C GLU A 57 0.80 -12.26 4.44
N ASN A 58 1.99 -11.75 4.14
CA ASN A 58 3.24 -12.20 4.74
C ASN A 58 3.24 -11.99 6.26
N ARG A 59 2.74 -10.84 6.72
CA ARG A 59 2.59 -10.55 8.16
C ARG A 59 1.66 -11.56 8.84
N ARG A 60 0.53 -11.87 8.21
CA ARG A 60 -0.43 -12.87 8.72
C ARG A 60 0.21 -14.26 8.78
N LEU A 61 0.83 -14.70 7.70
CA LEU A 61 1.50 -16.00 7.63
C LEU A 61 2.61 -16.13 8.69
N ARG A 62 3.41 -15.08 8.90
CA ARG A 62 4.43 -15.07 9.97
C ARG A 62 3.82 -15.21 11.35
N PHE A 63 2.73 -14.49 11.62
CA PHE A 63 2.02 -14.58 12.90
C PHE A 63 1.48 -16.01 13.12
N ASP A 64 0.82 -16.58 12.11
CA ASP A 64 0.28 -17.93 12.18
C ASP A 64 1.39 -18.96 12.40
N ASN A 65 2.53 -18.81 11.71
CA ASN A 65 3.69 -19.69 11.89
C ASN A 65 4.25 -19.62 13.32
N GLU A 66 4.40 -18.42 13.87
CA GLU A 66 4.87 -18.22 15.24
C GLU A 66 3.90 -18.81 16.27
N LEU A 67 2.59 -18.69 16.04
CA LEU A 67 1.58 -19.32 16.88
C LEU A 67 1.70 -20.85 16.85
N LEU A 68 1.81 -21.43 15.66
CA LEU A 68 1.97 -22.88 15.49
C LEU A 68 3.25 -23.39 16.15
N LYS A 69 4.38 -22.70 16.00
CA LYS A 69 5.62 -23.06 16.68
C LYS A 69 5.46 -23.08 18.21
N LYS A 70 4.81 -22.06 18.77
CA LYS A 70 4.55 -21.99 20.23
C LYS A 70 3.65 -23.12 20.70
N ALA A 71 2.59 -23.43 19.95
CA ALA A 71 1.69 -24.54 20.25
C ALA A 71 2.44 -25.89 20.19
N SER A 72 3.20 -26.13 19.12
CA SER A 72 4.02 -27.35 18.98
C SER A 72 5.02 -27.50 20.12
N ALA A 73 5.70 -26.42 20.52
CA ALA A 73 6.62 -26.43 21.65
C ALA A 73 5.91 -26.73 22.99
N PHE A 74 4.71 -26.17 23.20
CA PHE A 74 3.90 -26.45 24.37
C PHE A 74 3.53 -27.94 24.45
N PHE A 75 2.97 -28.51 23.38
CA PHE A 75 2.59 -29.92 23.34
C PHE A 75 3.79 -30.86 23.45
N ALA A 76 4.92 -30.54 22.83
CA ALA A 76 6.15 -31.32 22.96
C ALA A 76 6.69 -31.35 24.40
N ARG A 77 6.39 -30.33 25.22
CA ARG A 77 6.75 -30.29 26.63
C ARG A 77 5.76 -31.07 27.51
N GLU A 78 4.47 -30.99 27.22
CA GLU A 78 3.40 -31.64 27.99
C GLU A 78 3.33 -33.16 27.76
N LEU A 79 3.70 -33.63 26.57
CA LEU A 79 3.72 -35.06 26.19
C LEU A 79 4.98 -35.79 26.66
N ARG A 80 5.80 -35.16 27.50
CA ARG A 80 7.08 -35.69 27.99
C ARG A 80 6.99 -35.97 29.49
#